data_AF-A0A969G424-F1
#
_entry.id   AF-A0A969G424-F1
#
_cell.length_a   1.000
_cell.length_b   1.000
_cell.length_c   1.000
_cell.angle_alpha   90.00
_cell.angle_beta   90.00
_cell.angle_gamma   90.00
#
_symmetry.space_group_name_H-M   'P 1'
#
loop_
_entity.id
_entity.type
_entity.pdbx_description
1 polymer ?
#
loop_
_entity_poly.entity_id
_entity_poly.type
_entity_poly.pdbx_seq_one_letter_code
_entity_poly.pdbx_strand_id
1 'polypeptide(L)' 'MIRLSQAHLQTFAQCPPSFQRRYLAQLAAPIDPSQIQKQQWGVQFHLVMQQLRLGQPLDTLVTDDELKHSVTALLEK' A
#
# COMPACT_ATOMS: atom_id res chain seq x y z
N MET A 1 17.45 5.62 14.36
CA MET A 1 17.84 4.54 13.42
C MET A 1 16.83 4.52 12.28
N ILE A 2 17.26 4.60 11.02
CA ILE A 2 16.35 4.62 9.86
C ILE A 2 15.90 3.18 9.54
N ARG A 3 14.60 2.92 9.44
CA ARG A 3 14.07 1.64 8.95
C ARG A 3 14.04 1.66 7.42
N LEU A 4 14.79 0.77 6.79
CA LEU A 4 14.86 0.66 5.33
C LEU A 4 13.89 -0.43 4.85
N SER A 5 13.03 -0.08 3.91
CA SER A 5 12.19 -1.03 3.17
C SER A 5 12.90 -1.45 1.89
N GLN A 6 12.41 -2.49 1.21
CA GLN A 6 12.94 -2.86 -0.10
C GLN A 6 12.84 -1.71 -1.12
N ALA A 7 11.78 -0.89 -1.04
CA ALA A 7 11.60 0.28 -1.90
C ALA A 7 12.66 1.37 -1.62
N HIS A 8 13.05 1.54 -0.36
CA HIS A 8 14.17 2.41 0.02
C HIS A 8 15.47 1.94 -0.65
N LEU A 9 15.78 0.63 -0.56
CA LEU A 9 16.98 0.04 -1.15
C LEU A 9 16.98 0.10 -2.67
N GLN A 10 15.85 -0.20 -3.31
CA GLN A 10 15.71 -0.12 -4.77
C GLN A 10 15.93 1.31 -5.26
N THR A 11 15.33 2.31 -4.59
CA THR A 11 15.50 3.71 -4.96
C THR A 11 16.96 4.13 -4.83
N PHE A 12 17.63 3.71 -3.75
CA PHE A 12 19.05 4.00 -3.56
C PHE A 12 19.93 3.36 -4.63
N ALA A 13 19.68 2.08 -4.94
CA ALA A 13 20.44 1.34 -5.95
C ALA A 13 20.25 1.91 -7.36
N GLN A 14 19.05 2.37 -7.69
CA GLN A 14 18.73 2.94 -9.01
C GLN A 14 19.17 4.41 -9.14
N CYS A 15 18.96 5.23 -8.10
CA CYS A 15 19.27 6.65 -8.11
C CYS A 15 19.50 7.19 -6.69
N PRO A 16 20.76 7.21 -6.21
CA PRO A 16 21.10 7.74 -4.89
C PRO A 16 20.65 9.20 -4.65
N PRO A 17 20.75 10.14 -5.61
CA PRO A 17 20.24 11.49 -5.44
C PRO A 17 18.74 11.54 -5.16
N SER A 18 17.95 10.70 -5.83
CA SER A 18 16.50 10.59 -5.58
C SER A 18 16.21 10.03 -4.19
N PHE A 19 16.97 9.03 -3.74
CA PHE A 19 16.86 8.50 -2.39
C PHE A 19 17.12 9.59 -1.34
N GLN A 20 18.21 10.36 -1.49
CA GLN A 20 18.56 11.43 -0.57
C GLN A 20 17.46 12.49 -0.52
N ARG A 21 17.01 13.00 -1.68
CA ARG A 21 15.95 14.03 -1.73
C ARG A 21 14.66 13.54 -1.10
N ARG A 22 14.20 12.33 -1.46
CA ARG A 22 12.90 11.81 -1.04
C ARG A 22 12.87 11.36 0.42
N TYR A 23 13.88 10.62 0.88
CA TYR A 23 13.81 9.93 2.18
C TYR A 23 14.67 10.58 3.26
N LEU A 24 15.76 11.27 2.93
CA LEU A 24 16.63 11.92 3.92
C LEU A 24 16.29 13.41 4.08
N ALA A 25 16.22 14.15 2.97
CA ALA A 25 15.90 15.57 2.97
C ALA A 25 14.38 15.84 3.01
N GLN A 26 13.55 14.82 2.76
CA GLN A 26 12.08 14.92 2.72
C GLN A 26 11.56 15.98 1.74
N LEU A 27 12.35 16.26 0.69
CA LEU A 27 12.03 17.22 -0.38
C LEU A 27 11.28 16.53 -1.52
N ALA A 28 10.16 15.89 -1.18
CA ALA A 28 9.29 15.27 -2.17
C ALA A 28 8.30 16.31 -2.73
N ALA A 29 8.04 16.25 -4.03
CA ALA A 29 6.93 16.99 -4.62
C ALA A 29 5.59 16.47 -4.05
N PRO A 30 4.55 17.33 -3.96
CA PRO A 30 3.22 16.88 -3.59
C PRO A 30 2.78 15.74 -4.51
N ILE A 31 2.28 14.67 -3.91
CA ILE A 31 1.73 13.53 -4.65
C ILE A 31 0.33 13.93 -5.12
N ASP A 32 0.01 13.61 -6.37
CA ASP A 32 -1.33 13.76 -6.93
C ASP A 32 -2.39 13.12 -5.99
N PRO A 33 -3.42 13.86 -5.56
CA PRO A 33 -4.47 13.33 -4.68
C PRO A 33 -5.12 12.03 -5.20
N SER A 34 -5.26 11.87 -6.52
CA SER A 34 -5.82 10.65 -7.11
C SER A 34 -4.92 9.44 -6.89
N GLN A 35 -3.60 9.64 -6.88
CA GLN A 35 -2.61 8.61 -6.58
C GLN A 35 -2.63 8.23 -5.10
N ILE A 36 -2.84 9.20 -4.21
CA ILE A 36 -2.98 8.95 -2.77
C ILE A 36 -4.20 8.07 -2.52
N GLN A 37 -5.35 8.38 -3.14
CA GLN A 37 -6.57 7.59 -3.00
C GLN A 37 -6.38 6.14 -3.46
N LYS A 38 -5.74 5.94 -4.63
CA LYS A 38 -5.43 4.58 -5.14
C LYS A 38 -4.50 3.81 -4.19
N GLN A 39 -3.48 4.45 -3.64
CA GLN A 39 -2.59 3.82 -2.65
C GLN A 39 -3.34 3.43 -1.38
N GLN A 40 -4.16 4.33 -0.85
CA GLN A 40 -4.97 4.06 0.34
C GLN A 40 -5.92 2.89 0.11
N TRP A 41 -6.59 2.85 -1.05
CA TRP A 41 -7.45 1.74 -1.42
C TRP A 41 -6.67 0.41 -1.47
N GLY A 42 -5.49 0.40 -2.10
CA GLY A 42 -4.63 -0.78 -2.14
C GLY A 42 -4.17 -1.25 -0.75
N VAL A 43 -3.90 -0.32 0.18
CA VAL A 43 -3.58 -0.66 1.58
C VAL A 43 -4.77 -1.34 2.25
N GLN A 44 -6.00 -0.81 2.08
CA GLN A 44 -7.21 -1.42 2.65
C GLN A 44 -7.42 -2.83 2.10
N PHE A 45 -7.28 -3.00 0.78
CA PHE A 45 -7.37 -4.31 0.13
C PHE A 45 -6.38 -5.32 0.72
N HIS A 46 -5.10 -4.95 0.83
CA HIS A 46 -4.09 -5.83 1.40
C HIS A 46 -4.34 -6.14 2.87
N LEU A 47 -4.85 -5.19 3.64
CA LEU A 47 -5.17 -5.39 5.06
C LEU A 47 -6.31 -6.40 5.24
N VAL A 48 -7.37 -6.29 4.44
CA VAL A 48 -8.49 -7.25 4.44
C VAL A 48 -7.98 -8.65 4.11
N MET A 49 -7.21 -8.79 3.04
CA MET A 49 -6.62 -10.07 2.64
C MET A 49 -5.74 -10.69 3.73
N GLN A 50 -4.98 -9.87 4.48
CA GLN A 50 -4.18 -10.34 5.60
C GLN A 50 -5.06 -10.87 6.74
N GLN A 51 -6.13 -10.16 7.09
CA GLN A 51 -7.04 -10.57 8.16
C GLN A 51 -7.85 -11.82 7.79
N LEU A 52 -8.27 -11.94 6.53
CA LEU A 52 -8.89 -13.18 6.02
C LEU A 52 -7.99 -14.39 6.22
N ARG A 53 -6.69 -14.26 5.92
CA ARG A 53 -5.72 -15.35 6.17
C ARG A 53 -5.55 -15.69 7.64
N LEU A 54 -5.90 -14.79 8.55
CA LEU A 54 -5.94 -15.04 9.99
C LEU A 54 -7.27 -15.65 10.46
N GLY A 55 -8.19 -15.97 9.53
CA GLY A 55 -9.46 -16.64 9.83
C GLY A 55 -10.62 -15.69 10.15
N GLN A 56 -10.45 -14.38 9.96
CA GLN A 56 -11.57 -13.45 10.13
C GLN A 56 -12.55 -13.57 8.97
N PRO A 57 -13.88 -13.54 9.20
CA PRO A 57 -14.85 -13.60 8.12
C PRO A 57 -14.96 -12.26 7.38
N LEU A 58 -15.04 -12.30 6.04
CA LEU A 58 -15.03 -11.11 5.18
C LEU A 58 -16.11 -10.08 5.56
N ASP A 59 -17.31 -10.54 5.90
CA ASP A 59 -18.44 -9.69 6.28
C ASP A 59 -18.20 -8.86 7.55
N THR A 60 -17.23 -9.26 8.38
CA THR A 60 -16.83 -8.50 9.58
C THR A 60 -15.69 -7.52 9.32
N LEU A 61 -14.97 -7.69 8.21
CA LEU A 61 -13.78 -6.91 7.88
C LEU A 61 -14.09 -5.69 7.02
N VAL A 62 -15.15 -5.76 6.21
CA VAL A 62 -15.42 -4.79 5.15
C VAL A 62 -16.89 -4.43 5.10
N THR A 63 -17.16 -3.13 5.21
CA THR A 63 -18.48 -2.53 4.95
C THR A 63 -18.59 -1.85 3.59
N ASP A 64 -17.46 -1.67 2.90
CA ASP A 64 -17.38 -1.08 1.56
C ASP A 64 -17.67 -2.14 0.48
N ASP A 65 -18.73 -1.93 -0.29
CA ASP A 65 -19.20 -2.90 -1.27
C ASP A 65 -18.21 -3.16 -2.41
N GLU A 66 -17.47 -2.13 -2.85
CA GLU A 66 -16.50 -2.24 -3.95
C GLU A 66 -15.28 -3.05 -3.50
N LEU A 67 -14.79 -2.79 -2.28
CA LEU A 67 -13.68 -3.52 -1.68
C LEU A 67 -14.07 -4.98 -1.43
N LYS A 68 -15.28 -5.21 -0.90
CA LYS A 68 -15.81 -6.55 -0.67
C LYS A 68 -15.93 -7.32 -1.98
N HIS A 69 -16.50 -6.71 -3.01
CA HIS A 69 -16.61 -7.30 -4.34
C HIS A 69 -15.22 -7.65 -4.90
N SER A 70 -14.26 -6.73 -4.82
CA SER A 70 -12.90 -6.93 -5.34
C SER A 70 -12.18 -8.09 -4.65
N VAL A 71 -12.33 -8.21 -3.33
CA VAL A 71 -11.75 -9.31 -2.56
C VAL A 71 -12.41 -10.64 -2.90
N THR A 72 -13.75 -10.70 -2.93
CA THR A 72 -14.49 -11.92 -3.32
C THR A 72 -14.10 -12.38 -4.73
N ALA A 73 -14.07 -11.46 -5.70
CA ALA A 73 -13.70 -11.77 -7.09
C ALA A 73 -12.26 -12.31 -7.23
N LEU A 74 -11.35 -11.96 -6.32
CA LEU A 74 -10.00 -12.53 -6.30
C LEU A 74 -9.99 -13.95 -5.71
N LEU A 75 -10.83 -14.25 -4.72
CA LEU A 75 -10.89 -15.55 -4.05
C LEU A 75 -11.61 -16.62 -4.88
N GLU A 76 -12.48 -16.22 -5.80
CA GLU A 76 -13.24 -17.12 -6.69
C GLU A 76 -12.44 -17.59 -7.92
N LYS A 77 -11.18 -17.17 -8.06
CA LYS A 77 -10.25 -17.61 -9.12
C LYS A 77 -9.37 -18.77 -8.67
#